data_AF-I5C4U4-F1
#
_entry.id   AF-I5C4U4-F1
#
_cell.length_a   1.000
_cell.length_b   1.000
_cell.length_c   1.000
_cell.angle_alpha   90.00
_cell.angle_beta   90.00
_cell.angle_gamma   90.00
#
_symmetry.space_group_name_H-M   'P 1'
#
loop_
_entity.id
_entity.type
_entity.pdbx_description
1 polymer ?
#
loop_
_entity_poly.entity_id
_entity_poly.type
_entity_poly.pdbx_seq_one_letter_code
_entity_poly.pdbx_strand_id
1 'polypeptide(L)'
;MTLAASLFPIFCWGFYTVFASWLEKRRPSLSIIMGAQRHRWVRNAVRRETPMDAILSGNLMGAVSFFASTTVLIILALIAVFGQISAVVEAVSVMQPAQEISKAAVERHLVLFLVMFVMAFLSFTLSLRQFNHFCIMLGAADEADECDPEEIYVMAALNTIAARNFNQASGPITSHWA
;
A
#
# COMPACT_ATOMS: atom_id res chain seq x y z
N MET A 1 -4.95 -3.49 -32.05
CA MET A 1 -5.49 -2.50 -31.08
C MET A 1 -5.70 -3.09 -29.67
N THR A 2 -5.93 -4.41 -29.52
CA THR A 2 -6.13 -5.07 -28.22
C THR A 2 -4.91 -5.12 -27.31
N LEU A 3 -3.70 -5.36 -27.85
CA LEU A 3 -2.46 -5.38 -27.04
C LEU A 3 -2.14 -4.01 -26.42
N ALA A 4 -2.38 -2.92 -27.15
CA ALA A 4 -2.14 -1.56 -26.65
C ALA A 4 -3.08 -1.21 -25.47
N ALA A 5 -4.35 -1.62 -25.55
CA ALA A 5 -5.31 -1.45 -24.46
C ALA A 5 -4.94 -2.30 -23.22
N SER A 6 -4.39 -3.50 -23.40
CA SER A 6 -3.92 -4.34 -22.29
C SER A 6 -2.63 -3.87 -21.64
N LEU A 7 -1.73 -3.28 -22.43
CA LEU A 7 -0.50 -2.71 -21.91
C LEU A 7 -0.73 -1.36 -21.25
N PHE A 8 -1.82 -0.65 -21.57
CA PHE A 8 -2.09 0.68 -21.03
C PHE A 8 -2.27 0.70 -19.50
N PRO A 9 -3.05 -0.18 -18.84
CA PRO A 9 -3.13 -0.25 -17.38
C PRO A 9 -1.79 -0.60 -16.74
N ILE A 10 -1.03 -1.53 -17.34
CA ILE A 10 0.29 -1.94 -16.88
C ILE A 10 1.29 -0.79 -17.02
N PHE A 11 1.21 -0.06 -18.12
CA PHE A 11 2.06 1.07 -18.42
C PHE A 11 1.70 2.24 -17.52
N CYS A 12 0.42 2.57 -17.32
CA CYS A 12 0.01 3.60 -16.37
C CYS A 12 0.41 3.23 -14.94
N TRP A 13 0.28 1.97 -14.54
CA TRP A 13 0.69 1.48 -13.23
C TRP A 13 2.22 1.50 -13.06
N GLY A 14 2.95 0.90 -13.99
CA GLY A 14 4.41 0.88 -14.01
C GLY A 14 5.00 2.28 -14.14
N PHE A 15 4.43 3.12 -14.99
CA PHE A 15 4.81 4.52 -15.12
C PHE A 15 4.50 5.27 -13.83
N TYR A 16 3.32 5.13 -13.22
CA TYR A 16 3.01 5.80 -11.96
C TYR A 16 3.99 5.41 -10.86
N THR A 17 4.34 4.13 -10.73
CA THR A 17 5.25 3.64 -9.70
C THR A 17 6.70 4.08 -9.92
N VAL A 18 7.18 3.99 -11.17
CA VAL A 18 8.53 4.43 -11.55
C VAL A 18 8.63 5.96 -11.49
N PHE A 19 7.60 6.68 -11.95
CA PHE A 19 7.57 8.14 -11.92
C PHE A 19 7.43 8.67 -10.49
N ALA A 20 6.59 8.06 -9.65
CA ALA A 20 6.48 8.42 -8.23
C ALA A 20 7.81 8.19 -7.50
N SER A 21 8.44 7.02 -7.67
CA SER A 21 9.74 6.73 -7.05
C SER A 21 10.89 7.58 -7.60
N TRP A 22 10.85 7.95 -8.88
CA TRP A 22 11.83 8.87 -9.48
C TRP A 22 11.63 10.30 -9.02
N LEU A 23 10.38 10.76 -8.88
CA LEU A 23 10.05 12.09 -8.38
C LEU A 23 10.43 12.24 -6.90
N GLU A 24 10.24 11.18 -6.10
CA GLU A 24 10.74 11.09 -4.72
C GLU A 24 12.27 11.25 -4.60
N LYS A 25 13.04 10.86 -5.62
CA LYS A 25 14.50 11.01 -5.65
C LYS A 25 14.97 12.41 -6.08
N ARG A 26 14.15 13.17 -6.81
CA ARG A 26 14.55 14.46 -7.41
C ARG A 26 14.10 15.70 -6.66
N ARG A 27 13.04 15.61 -5.85
CA ARG A 27 12.54 16.69 -5.00
C ARG A 27 12.37 16.13 -3.60
N PRO A 28 12.60 16.90 -2.51
CA PRO A 28 12.16 16.48 -1.19
C PRO A 28 10.64 16.29 -1.26
N SER A 29 10.21 15.04 -1.39
CA SER A 29 8.79 14.71 -1.50
C SER A 29 8.13 14.96 -0.16
N LEU A 30 6.80 15.10 -0.17
CA LEU A 30 6.01 15.14 1.06
C LEU A 30 6.38 13.97 2.01
N SER A 31 6.80 12.83 1.45
CA SER A 31 7.30 11.66 2.20
C SER A 31 8.54 11.97 3.05
N ILE A 32 9.52 12.72 2.51
CA ILE A 32 10.73 13.15 3.24
C ILE A 32 10.37 14.10 4.38
N ILE A 33 9.51 15.10 4.11
CA ILE A 33 9.05 16.06 5.12
C ILE A 33 8.28 15.34 6.23
N MET A 34 7.42 14.39 5.85
CA MET A 34 6.68 13.56 6.79
C MET A 34 7.60 12.64 7.62
N GLY A 35 8.72 12.17 7.07
CA GLY A 35 9.74 11.45 7.84
C GLY A 35 10.31 12.28 8.99
N ALA A 36 10.66 13.54 8.72
CA ALA A 36 11.12 14.46 9.77
C ALA A 36 10.04 14.75 10.83
N GLN A 37 8.76 14.86 10.43
CA GLN A 37 7.65 15.03 11.37
C GLN A 37 7.38 13.76 12.19
N ARG A 38 7.51 12.56 11.60
CA ARG A 38 7.42 11.29 12.35
C ARG A 38 8.50 11.21 13.42
N HIS A 39 9.73 11.59 13.09
CA HIS A 39 10.80 11.62 14.08
C HIS A 39 10.52 12.61 15.22
N ARG A 40 10.00 13.80 14.90
CA ARG A 40 9.56 14.77 15.92
C ARG A 40 8.42 14.21 16.78
N TRP A 41 7.49 13.51 16.15
CA TRP A 41 6.36 12.90 16.82
C TRP A 41 6.80 11.82 17.80
N VAL A 42 7.65 10.88 17.39
CA VAL A 42 8.18 9.82 18.27
C VAL A 42 8.95 10.41 19.44
N ARG A 43 9.86 11.36 19.20
CA ARG A 43 10.62 12.02 20.26
C ARG A 43 9.73 12.70 21.30
N ASN A 44 8.61 13.26 20.86
CA ASN A 44 7.66 13.90 21.77
C ASN A 44 6.73 12.87 22.44
N ALA A 45 6.39 11.78 21.74
CA ALA A 45 5.50 10.72 22.20
C ALA A 45 6.11 9.96 23.40
N VAL A 46 7.41 9.66 23.36
CA VAL A 46 8.12 8.98 24.45
C VAL A 46 8.20 9.83 25.73
N ARG A 47 8.11 11.16 25.62
CA ARG A 47 8.24 12.09 26.75
C ARG A 47 6.91 12.54 27.35
N ARG A 48 5.78 12.16 26.74
CA ARG A 48 4.47 12.72 27.10
C ARG A 48 3.54 11.61 27.57
N GLU A 49 2.99 11.80 28.75
CA GLU A 49 1.94 10.94 29.30
C GLU A 49 0.58 11.28 28.66
N THR A 50 0.40 10.98 27.37
CA THR A 50 -0.88 11.22 26.69
C THR A 50 -1.35 10.00 25.89
N PRO A 51 -2.64 9.61 25.99
CA PRO A 51 -3.17 8.51 25.18
C PRO A 51 -3.33 8.89 23.70
N MET A 52 -3.06 10.15 23.32
CA MET A 52 -3.26 10.66 21.96
C MET A 52 -2.44 9.87 20.93
N ASP A 53 -1.24 9.43 21.30
CA ASP A 53 -0.35 8.64 20.44
C ASP A 53 -0.92 7.28 20.07
N ALA A 54 -1.45 6.58 21.07
CA ALA A 54 -2.10 5.29 20.88
C ALA A 54 -3.34 5.45 19.99
N ILE A 55 -4.12 6.53 20.18
CA ILE A 55 -5.29 6.83 19.35
C ILE A 55 -4.90 7.15 17.89
N LEU A 56 -3.90 8.00 17.67
CA LEU A 56 -3.38 8.34 16.34
C LEU A 56 -2.86 7.10 15.60
N SER A 57 -2.06 6.29 16.30
CA SER A 57 -1.50 5.04 15.75
C SER A 57 -2.61 4.02 15.43
N GLY A 58 -3.59 3.88 16.34
CA GLY A 58 -4.75 3.03 16.15
C GLY A 58 -5.61 3.44 14.96
N ASN A 59 -5.86 4.75 14.78
CA ASN A 59 -6.58 5.28 13.63
C ASN A 59 -5.86 4.98 12.31
N LEU A 60 -4.53 5.13 12.29
CA LEU A 60 -3.73 4.81 11.11
C LEU A 60 -3.80 3.32 10.78
N MET A 61 -3.62 2.45 11.76
CA MET A 61 -3.78 1.00 11.59
C MET A 61 -5.19 0.62 11.13
N GLY A 62 -6.23 1.25 11.69
CA GLY A 62 -7.62 1.04 11.29
C GLY A 62 -7.83 1.36 9.80
N ALA A 63 -7.30 2.49 9.33
CA ALA A 63 -7.35 2.85 7.92
C ALA A 63 -6.63 1.83 7.02
N VAL A 64 -5.41 1.41 7.38
CA VAL A 64 -4.68 0.40 6.61
C VAL A 64 -5.43 -0.94 6.58
N SER A 65 -5.99 -1.36 7.72
CA SER A 65 -6.79 -2.59 7.82
C SER A 65 -8.06 -2.54 6.98
N PHE A 66 -8.73 -1.39 6.92
CA PHE A 66 -9.90 -1.20 6.07
C PHE A 66 -9.54 -1.38 4.57
N PHE A 67 -8.44 -0.79 4.13
CA PHE A 67 -7.93 -0.97 2.76
C PHE A 67 -7.56 -2.43 2.48
N ALA A 68 -6.87 -3.10 3.40
CA ALA A 68 -6.55 -4.52 3.27
C ALA A 68 -7.82 -5.37 3.08
N SER A 69 -8.85 -5.18 3.92
CA SER A 69 -10.12 -5.90 3.79
C SER A 69 -10.81 -5.64 2.45
N THR A 70 -10.78 -4.39 1.97
CA THR A 70 -11.35 -4.04 0.67
C THR A 70 -10.62 -4.75 -0.47
N THR A 71 -9.28 -4.87 -0.41
CA THR A 71 -8.54 -5.64 -1.42
C THR A 71 -8.91 -7.12 -1.43
N VAL A 72 -9.16 -7.73 -0.27
CA VAL A 72 -9.62 -9.14 -0.19
C VAL A 72 -11.00 -9.29 -0.83
N LEU A 73 -11.93 -8.38 -0.57
CA LEU A 73 -13.25 -8.40 -1.21
C LEU A 73 -13.16 -8.29 -2.73
N ILE A 74 -12.28 -7.43 -3.24
CA ILE A 74 -12.06 -7.29 -4.69
C ILE A 74 -11.43 -8.56 -5.27
N ILE A 75 -10.47 -9.18 -4.58
CA ILE A 75 -9.87 -10.46 -5.00
C ILE A 75 -10.96 -11.54 -5.11
N LEU A 76 -11.83 -11.66 -4.11
CA LEU A 76 -12.95 -12.61 -4.12
C LEU A 76 -13.92 -12.33 -5.27
N ALA A 77 -14.26 -11.06 -5.50
CA ALA A 77 -15.12 -10.66 -6.62
C ALA A 77 -14.47 -11.02 -7.98
N LEU A 78 -13.18 -10.77 -8.15
CA LEU A 78 -12.45 -11.13 -9.37
C LEU A 78 -12.44 -12.65 -9.60
N ILE A 79 -12.21 -13.45 -8.56
CA ILE A 79 -12.27 -14.92 -8.65
C ILE A 79 -13.67 -15.40 -9.03
N ALA A 80 -14.73 -14.80 -8.48
CA ALA A 80 -16.11 -15.14 -8.84
C ALA A 80 -16.40 -14.82 -10.32
N VAL A 81 -15.92 -13.66 -10.80
CA VAL A 81 -16.02 -13.22 -12.19
C VAL A 81 -15.26 -14.17 -13.13
N PHE A 82 -14.11 -14.68 -12.72
CA PHE A 82 -13.35 -15.69 -13.48
C PHE A 82 -14.17 -16.96 -13.76
N GLY A 83 -14.95 -17.42 -12.78
CA GLY A 83 -15.84 -18.57 -12.94
C GLY A 83 -16.95 -18.37 -13.97
N GLN A 84 -17.28 -17.12 -14.30
CA GLN A 84 -18.38 -16.75 -15.21
C GLN A 84 -17.91 -15.90 -16.38
N ILE A 85 -16.66 -16.10 -16.84
CA ILE A 85 -16.04 -15.23 -17.84
C ILE A 85 -16.82 -15.15 -19.17
N SER A 86 -17.52 -16.22 -19.57
CA SER A 86 -18.35 -16.21 -20.78
C SER A 86 -19.53 -15.22 -20.67
N ALA A 87 -20.19 -15.15 -19.51
CA ALA A 87 -21.28 -14.20 -19.26
C ALA A 87 -20.78 -12.76 -19.24
N VAL A 88 -19.55 -12.55 -18.75
CA VAL A 88 -18.89 -11.22 -18.76
C VAL A 88 -18.62 -10.80 -20.20
N VAL A 89 -18.06 -11.68 -21.04
CA VAL A 89 -17.80 -11.38 -22.45
C VAL A 89 -19.09 -11.03 -23.19
N GLU A 90 -20.17 -11.78 -22.94
CA GLU A 90 -21.49 -11.51 -23.51
C GLU A 90 -22.02 -10.14 -23.06
N ALA A 91 -21.99 -9.84 -21.75
CA ALA A 91 -22.44 -8.56 -21.23
C ALA A 91 -21.66 -7.35 -21.81
N VAL A 92 -20.34 -7.49 -21.96
CA VAL A 92 -19.51 -6.42 -22.55
C VAL A 92 -19.75 -6.30 -24.05
N SER A 93 -20.00 -7.41 -24.76
CA SER A 93 -20.32 -7.39 -26.19
C SER A 93 -21.64 -6.65 -26.50
N VAL A 94 -22.62 -6.72 -25.59
CA VAL A 94 -23.87 -5.93 -25.68
C VAL A 94 -23.60 -4.43 -25.55
N MET A 95 -22.65 -4.03 -24.67
CA MET A 95 -22.26 -2.63 -24.51
C MET A 95 -21.37 -2.11 -25.65
N GLN A 96 -20.59 -2.98 -26.30
CA GLN A 96 -19.69 -2.60 -27.39
C GLN A 96 -19.88 -3.48 -28.64
N PRO A 97 -21.01 -3.34 -29.36
CA PRO A 97 -21.33 -4.22 -30.50
C PRO A 97 -20.35 -4.12 -31.66
N ALA A 98 -19.61 -2.99 -31.76
CA ALA A 98 -18.69 -2.68 -32.84
C ALA A 98 -17.27 -3.26 -32.67
N GLN A 99 -16.97 -3.93 -31.54
CA GLN A 99 -15.68 -4.56 -31.29
C GLN A 99 -15.83 -6.05 -31.03
N GLU A 100 -15.07 -6.87 -31.76
CA GLU A 100 -14.89 -8.28 -31.41
C GLU A 100 -14.03 -8.38 -30.15
N ILE A 101 -14.67 -8.64 -29.02
CA ILE A 101 -14.01 -8.84 -27.74
C ILE A 101 -13.64 -10.31 -27.61
N SER A 102 -12.35 -10.61 -27.77
CA SER A 102 -11.83 -11.96 -27.56
C SER A 102 -11.90 -12.33 -26.07
N LYS A 103 -12.47 -13.50 -25.76
CA LYS A 103 -12.48 -14.09 -24.41
C LYS A 103 -11.08 -14.12 -23.77
N ALA A 104 -10.06 -14.47 -24.55
CA ALA A 104 -8.67 -14.49 -24.11
C ALA A 104 -8.11 -13.09 -23.76
N ALA A 105 -8.66 -12.01 -24.33
CA ALA A 105 -8.30 -10.66 -23.93
C ALA A 105 -8.87 -10.34 -22.54
N VAL A 106 -10.14 -10.64 -22.29
CA VAL A 106 -10.79 -10.41 -20.98
C VAL A 106 -10.10 -11.21 -19.88
N GLU A 107 -9.79 -12.48 -20.15
CA GLU A 107 -9.08 -13.36 -19.21
C GLU A 107 -7.73 -12.78 -18.78
N ARG A 108 -6.93 -12.29 -19.73
CA ARG A 108 -5.63 -11.67 -19.42
C ARG A 108 -5.75 -10.41 -18.58
N HIS A 109 -6.74 -9.55 -18.83
CA HIS A 109 -6.95 -8.36 -18.00
C HIS A 109 -7.39 -8.73 -16.58
N LEU A 110 -8.27 -9.72 -16.43
CA LEU A 110 -8.69 -10.21 -15.12
C LEU A 110 -7.50 -10.79 -14.34
N VAL A 111 -6.61 -11.55 -14.99
CA VAL A 111 -5.40 -12.10 -14.33
C VAL A 111 -4.50 -10.96 -13.88
N LEU A 112 -4.32 -9.95 -14.73
CA LEU A 112 -3.52 -8.77 -14.39
C LEU A 112 -4.06 -8.06 -13.15
N PHE A 113 -5.37 -7.76 -13.14
CA PHE A 113 -5.99 -7.10 -11.99
C PHE A 113 -5.87 -7.94 -10.72
N LEU A 114 -6.08 -9.26 -10.83
CA LEU A 114 -5.91 -10.17 -9.70
C LEU A 114 -4.50 -10.08 -9.11
N VAL A 115 -3.45 -10.15 -9.95
CA VAL A 115 -2.05 -10.02 -9.50
C VAL A 115 -1.81 -8.66 -8.84
N MET A 116 -2.32 -7.56 -9.41
CA MET A 116 -2.19 -6.23 -8.82
C MET A 116 -2.84 -6.13 -7.43
N PHE A 117 -4.05 -6.66 -7.26
CA PHE A 117 -4.73 -6.63 -5.97
C PHE A 117 -4.07 -7.55 -4.93
N VAL A 118 -3.54 -8.70 -5.34
CA VAL A 118 -2.76 -9.57 -4.44
C VAL A 118 -1.49 -8.86 -3.95
N MET A 119 -0.78 -8.17 -4.85
CA MET A 119 0.40 -7.39 -4.47
C MET A 119 0.06 -6.22 -3.51
N ALA A 120 -1.07 -5.55 -3.74
CA ALA A 120 -1.58 -4.52 -2.85
C ALA A 120 -1.92 -5.08 -1.45
N PHE A 121 -2.62 -6.22 -1.39
CA PHE A 121 -2.96 -6.91 -0.15
C PHE A 121 -1.71 -7.26 0.68
N LEU A 122 -0.69 -7.83 0.04
CA LEU A 122 0.57 -8.16 0.71
C LEU A 122 1.27 -6.91 1.26
N SER A 123 1.26 -5.82 0.49
CA SER A 123 1.87 -4.55 0.91
C SER A 123 1.15 -3.92 2.10
N PHE A 124 -0.19 -3.95 2.11
CA PHE A 124 -0.99 -3.52 3.26
C PHE A 124 -0.75 -4.39 4.50
N THR A 125 -0.64 -5.70 4.32
CA THR A 125 -0.33 -6.64 5.41
C THR A 125 1.06 -6.37 6.01
N LEU A 126 2.07 -6.15 5.16
CA LEU A 126 3.42 -5.79 5.60
C LEU A 126 3.43 -4.43 6.31
N SER A 127 2.69 -3.44 5.81
CA SER A 127 2.54 -2.13 6.45
C SER A 127 1.91 -2.26 7.84
N LEU A 128 0.83 -3.02 7.99
CA LEU A 128 0.20 -3.30 9.28
C LEU A 128 1.15 -3.96 10.26
N ARG A 129 1.95 -4.93 9.81
CA ARG A 129 2.93 -5.59 10.68
C ARG A 129 3.98 -4.60 11.20
N GLN A 130 4.49 -3.71 10.33
CA GLN A 130 5.44 -2.68 10.72
C GLN A 130 4.82 -1.64 11.68
N PHE A 131 3.56 -1.26 11.47
CA PHE A 131 2.84 -0.39 12.41
C PHE A 131 2.64 -1.05 13.78
N ASN A 132 2.31 -2.34 13.83
CA ASN A 132 2.20 -3.07 15.08
C ASN A 132 3.54 -3.11 15.84
N HIS A 133 4.64 -3.41 15.16
CA HIS A 133 5.98 -3.35 15.76
C HIS A 133 6.32 -1.95 16.28
N PHE A 134 5.97 -0.90 15.53
CA PHE A 134 6.12 0.48 15.99
C PHE A 134 5.33 0.76 17.27
N CYS A 135 4.07 0.34 17.35
CA CYS A 135 3.24 0.51 18.55
C CYS A 135 3.80 -0.25 19.77
N ILE A 136 4.35 -1.45 19.57
CA ILE A 136 4.99 -2.23 20.64
C ILE A 136 6.22 -1.49 21.17
N MET A 137 7.09 -1.00 20.29
CA MET A 137 8.27 -0.23 20.72
C MET A 137 7.88 1.07 21.41
N LEU A 138 6.87 1.77 20.89
CA LEU A 138 6.39 3.00 21.51
C LEU A 138 5.80 2.76 22.91
N GLY A 139 5.07 1.64 23.10
CA GLY A 139 4.53 1.26 24.41
C GLY A 139 5.53 0.62 25.38
N ALA A 140 6.70 0.19 24.87
CA ALA A 140 7.80 -0.33 25.68
C ALA A 140 8.83 0.75 26.05
N ALA A 141 8.71 1.95 25.46
CA ALA A 141 9.59 3.06 25.77
C ALA A 141 9.42 3.47 27.24
N ASP A 142 10.52 3.53 27.98
CA ASP A 142 10.51 3.95 29.38
C ASP A 142 10.25 5.46 29.47
N GLU A 143 9.24 5.85 30.24
CA GLU A 143 8.92 7.26 30.49
C GLU A 143 9.85 7.88 31.56
N ALA A 144 10.51 7.03 32.38
CA ALA A 144 11.28 7.46 33.54
C ALA A 144 12.76 7.72 33.24
N ASP A 145 13.31 7.16 32.16
CA ASP A 145 14.70 7.33 31.74
C ASP A 145 14.79 8.13 30.43
N GLU A 146 15.89 8.85 30.18
CA GLU A 146 16.10 9.48 28.87
C GLU A 146 16.26 8.38 27.82
N CYS A 147 15.16 8.02 27.14
CA CYS A 147 15.17 7.06 26.04
C CYS A 147 16.29 7.42 25.04
N ASP A 148 17.10 6.41 24.71
CA ASP A 148 18.27 6.57 23.87
C ASP A 148 17.87 7.22 22.53
N PRO A 149 18.55 8.30 22.10
CA PRO A 149 18.35 8.86 20.77
C PRO A 149 18.37 7.83 19.63
N GLU A 150 19.13 6.74 19.77
CA GLU A 150 19.14 5.64 18.80
C GLU A 150 17.80 4.89 18.74
N GLU A 151 17.19 4.58 19.89
CA GLU A 151 15.87 3.93 19.97
C GLU A 151 14.78 4.81 19.33
N ILE A 152 14.80 6.11 19.62
CA ILE A 152 13.88 7.09 19.00
C ILE A 152 14.02 7.10 17.48
N TYR A 153 15.26 7.06 16.98
CA TYR A 153 15.54 7.00 15.55
C TYR A 153 15.00 5.71 14.92
N VAL A 154 15.23 4.55 15.55
CA VAL A 154 14.75 3.25 15.08
C VAL A 154 13.23 3.20 15.02
N MET A 155 12.54 3.70 16.06
CA MET A 155 11.07 3.79 16.08
C MET A 155 10.55 4.69 14.94
N ALA A 156 11.15 5.86 14.74
CA ALA A 156 10.77 6.78 13.67
C ALA A 156 11.04 6.21 12.27
N ALA A 157 12.16 5.50 12.09
CA ALA A 157 12.50 4.80 10.86
C ALA A 157 11.49 3.70 10.56
N LEU A 158 11.12 2.90 11.56
CA LEU A 158 10.13 1.83 11.40
C LEU A 158 8.75 2.38 10.98
N ASN A 159 8.30 3.46 11.61
CA ASN A 159 7.06 4.12 11.20
C ASN A 159 7.13 4.64 9.76
N THR A 160 8.28 5.17 9.36
CA THR A 160 8.52 5.64 7.99
C THR A 160 8.50 4.49 6.98
N ILE A 161 9.09 3.34 7.31
CA ILE A 161 9.04 2.12 6.49
C ILE A 161 7.60 1.61 6.37
N ALA A 162 6.84 1.60 7.47
CA ALA A 162 5.43 1.20 7.47
C ALA A 162 4.60 2.07 6.52
N ALA A 163 4.77 3.39 6.60
CA ALA A 163 4.11 4.35 5.73
C ALA A 163 4.54 4.23 4.26
N ARG A 164 5.82 3.93 4.02
CA ARG A 164 6.32 3.66 2.67
C ARG A 164 5.67 2.42 2.08
N ASN A 165 5.59 1.32 2.82
CA ASN A 165 4.93 0.09 2.37
C ASN A 165 3.43 0.33 2.07
N PHE A 166 2.76 1.21 2.83
CA PHE A 166 1.39 1.61 2.55
C PHE A 166 1.28 2.35 1.21
N ASN A 167 2.10 3.37 0.99
CA ASN A 167 2.09 4.16 -0.25
C ASN A 167 2.56 3.33 -1.47
N GLN A 168 3.47 2.39 -1.24
CA GLN A 168 4.01 1.48 -2.25
C GLN A 168 3.15 0.24 -2.49
N ALA A 169 1.97 0.11 -1.88
CA ALA A 169 1.01 -0.93 -2.26
C ALA A 169 0.64 -0.90 -3.74
N SER A 170 0.99 0.20 -4.43
CA SER A 170 0.88 0.35 -5.87
C SER A 170 2.13 -0.03 -6.67
N GLY A 171 3.30 -0.36 -6.11
CA GLY A 171 4.56 -0.55 -6.87
C GLY A 171 5.48 -1.68 -6.37
N PRO A 172 6.60 -1.95 -7.10
CA PRO A 172 7.50 -3.04 -6.74
C PRO A 172 8.07 -2.82 -5.34
N ILE A 173 7.98 -3.85 -4.50
CA ILE A 173 8.55 -3.88 -3.15
C ILE A 173 10.08 -3.80 -3.31
N THR A 174 10.62 -2.58 -3.26
CA THR A 174 12.07 -2.38 -3.21
C THR A 174 12.51 -2.61 -1.78
N SER A 175 12.85 -3.86 -1.47
CA SER A 175 13.42 -4.27 -0.20
C SER A 175 14.76 -3.57 0.02
N HIS A 176 14.77 -2.50 0.81
CA HIS A 176 15.98 -1.96 1.44
C HIS A 176 16.20 -2.64 2.80
N TRP A 177 16.14 -3.97 2.83
CA TRP A 177 16.67 -4.77 3.92
C TRP A 177 18.00 -5.37 3.43
N ALA A 178 19.03 -4.54 3.47
CA ALA A 178 20.44 -4.93 3.42
C ALA A 178 21.21 -3.93 4.28
#